data_AF-A0A2G3EAM5-F1
#
_entry.id   AF-A0A2G3EAM5-F1
#
_cell.length_a   1.000
_cell.length_b   1.000
_cell.length_c   1.000
_cell.angle_alpha   90.00
_cell.angle_beta   90.00
_cell.angle_gamma   90.00
#
_symmetry.space_group_name_H-M   'P 1'
#
loop_
_entity.id
_entity.type
_entity.pdbx_description
1 polymer ?
#
loop_
_entity_poly.entity_id
_entity_poly.type
_entity_poly.pdbx_seq_one_letter_code
_entity_poly.pdbx_strand_id
1 'polypeptide(L)'
;MEDYIKSLHYKPLTTKNVKTKKKSLDIAEWKEFKLSSILTVKNGQGITKEEIEMNPGEFPAVQSGEENNGVLGYIDKKYCYSMGYIISESPCLTVARTGSAGFVSFQKEGCVVGDSAKILLLEDEVANTEVYLFLQTVLGALRFKYAYGRKVTEEKYMNELIKLPVKKDSKGKILVDKNFKYSKQGYVPDWEYMKEYMGLLLYGDRL
;
A
#
# COMPACT_ATOMS: atom_id res chain seq x y z
N MET A 1 -19.99 -15.36 27.11
CA MET A 1 -19.10 -14.37 26.47
C MET A 1 -19.88 -13.51 25.47
N GLU A 2 -20.63 -14.10 24.53
CA GLU A 2 -21.50 -13.31 23.64
C GLU A 2 -22.55 -12.47 24.37
N ASP A 3 -23.20 -13.01 25.40
CA ASP A 3 -24.22 -12.26 26.16
C ASP A 3 -23.63 -11.11 26.97
N TYR A 4 -22.39 -11.26 27.43
CA TYR A 4 -21.63 -10.18 28.08
C TYR A 4 -21.29 -9.08 27.07
N ILE A 5 -20.83 -9.43 25.86
CA ILE A 5 -20.59 -8.45 24.80
C ILE A 5 -21.90 -7.74 24.43
N LYS A 6 -23.01 -8.47 24.27
CA LYS A 6 -24.38 -7.92 24.05
C LYS A 6 -24.89 -7.00 25.15
N SER A 7 -24.41 -7.19 26.38
CA SER A 7 -24.73 -6.29 27.51
C SER A 7 -23.94 -4.98 27.48
N LEU A 8 -22.79 -4.93 26.79
CA LEU A 8 -22.08 -3.68 26.55
C LEU A 8 -22.88 -2.88 25.51
N HIS A 9 -22.99 -1.56 25.66
CA HIS A 9 -23.65 -0.68 24.69
C HIS A 9 -22.85 -0.54 23.38
N TYR A 10 -22.60 -1.65 22.67
CA TYR A 10 -21.82 -1.66 21.43
C TYR A 10 -22.73 -1.61 20.21
N LYS A 11 -22.27 -0.93 19.17
CA LYS A 11 -22.87 -0.98 17.83
C LYS A 11 -22.11 -2.02 17.01
N PRO A 12 -22.73 -3.12 16.57
CA PRO A 12 -22.05 -4.12 15.76
C PRO A 12 -21.57 -3.52 14.44
N LEU A 13 -20.36 -3.89 14.02
CA LEU A 13 -19.88 -3.59 12.69
C LEU A 13 -20.78 -4.32 11.68
N THR A 14 -21.33 -3.59 10.72
CA THR A 14 -22.24 -4.14 9.70
C THR A 14 -21.69 -3.85 8.32
N THR A 15 -22.04 -4.66 7.33
CA THR A 15 -21.63 -4.46 5.94
C THR A 15 -22.81 -4.73 5.02
N LYS A 16 -22.89 -3.99 3.92
CA LYS A 16 -23.84 -4.23 2.82
C LYS A 16 -23.39 -5.39 1.93
N ASN A 17 -22.12 -5.80 2.03
CA ASN A 17 -21.54 -6.88 1.24
C ASN A 17 -21.92 -8.24 1.86
N VAL A 18 -22.77 -8.97 1.16
CA VAL A 18 -23.24 -10.30 1.58
C VAL A 18 -22.28 -11.37 1.05
N LYS A 19 -21.97 -12.40 1.88
CA LYS A 19 -21.04 -13.50 1.57
C LYS A 19 -21.30 -14.20 0.22
N THR A 20 -22.52 -14.13 -0.32
CA THR A 20 -22.96 -14.81 -1.53
C THR A 20 -22.58 -14.11 -2.84
N LYS A 21 -22.11 -12.86 -2.83
CA LYS A 21 -21.65 -12.11 -4.03
C LYS A 21 -20.13 -12.13 -4.22
N LYS A 22 -19.43 -13.23 -3.88
CA LYS A 22 -17.98 -13.30 -4.06
C LYS A 22 -17.64 -13.57 -5.53
N LYS A 23 -17.13 -12.56 -6.24
CA LYS A 23 -16.45 -12.78 -7.53
C LYS A 23 -15.18 -13.58 -7.24
N SER A 24 -15.04 -14.77 -7.82
CA SER A 24 -13.83 -15.58 -7.64
C SER A 24 -12.63 -14.84 -8.24
N LEU A 25 -11.55 -14.73 -7.47
CA LEU A 25 -10.29 -14.18 -7.94
C LEU A 25 -9.64 -15.19 -8.89
N ASP A 26 -9.63 -14.88 -10.18
CA ASP A 26 -8.87 -15.63 -11.17
C ASP A 26 -7.58 -14.87 -11.51
N ILE A 27 -6.45 -15.54 -11.30
CA ILE A 27 -5.12 -14.99 -11.51
C ILE A 27 -4.43 -15.55 -12.76
N ALA A 28 -5.06 -16.48 -13.48
CA ALA A 28 -4.45 -17.19 -14.62
C ALA A 28 -4.04 -16.24 -15.75
N GLU A 29 -4.82 -15.18 -15.97
CA GLU A 29 -4.58 -14.21 -17.05
C GLU A 29 -3.80 -12.96 -16.62
N TRP A 30 -3.39 -12.89 -15.35
CA TRP A 30 -2.59 -11.76 -14.87
C TRP A 30 -1.26 -11.68 -15.62
N LYS A 31 -0.80 -10.45 -15.87
CA LYS A 31 0.46 -10.19 -16.58
C LYS A 31 1.48 -9.57 -15.65
N GLU A 32 2.74 -9.73 -16.03
CA GLU A 32 3.87 -9.22 -15.26
C GLU A 32 4.09 -7.74 -15.51
N PHE A 33 4.35 -7.02 -14.44
CA PHE A 33 4.68 -5.61 -14.41
C PHE A 33 5.87 -5.39 -13.51
N LYS A 34 6.75 -4.47 -13.91
CA LYS A 34 7.88 -4.05 -13.10
C LYS A 34 7.42 -3.01 -12.09
N LEU A 35 7.86 -3.08 -10.84
CA LEU A 35 7.41 -2.09 -9.84
C LEU A 35 7.74 -0.65 -10.26
N SER A 36 8.90 -0.43 -10.89
CA SER A 36 9.28 0.89 -11.39
C SER A 36 8.37 1.47 -12.49
N SER A 37 7.51 0.66 -13.13
CA SER A 37 6.54 1.18 -14.11
C SER A 37 5.18 1.49 -13.49
N ILE A 38 4.97 1.13 -12.22
CA ILE A 38 3.69 1.33 -11.51
C ILE A 38 3.84 2.31 -10.35
N LEU A 39 4.94 2.22 -9.61
CA LEU A 39 5.17 2.94 -8.38
C LEU A 39 6.38 3.86 -8.52
N THR A 40 6.27 5.02 -7.89
CA THR A 40 7.43 5.86 -7.55
C THR A 40 7.81 5.59 -6.09
N VAL A 41 9.11 5.61 -5.79
CA VAL A 41 9.62 5.45 -4.42
C VAL A 41 10.26 6.71 -3.91
N LYS A 42 10.07 7.00 -2.62
CA LYS A 42 10.82 8.03 -1.91
C LYS A 42 11.51 7.41 -0.69
N ASN A 43 12.81 7.64 -0.57
CA ASN A 43 13.59 7.14 0.55
C ASN A 43 13.36 8.02 1.78
N GLY A 44 13.12 7.41 2.94
CA GLY A 44 13.03 8.17 4.18
C GLY A 44 14.38 8.70 4.66
N GLN A 45 14.31 9.54 5.68
CA GLN A 45 15.47 10.16 6.34
C GLN A 45 15.47 9.79 7.82
N GLY A 46 16.60 9.91 8.51
CA GLY A 46 16.71 9.46 9.91
C GLY A 46 15.78 10.25 10.82
N ILE A 47 14.76 9.60 11.39
CA ILE A 47 13.84 10.16 12.38
C ILE A 47 13.90 9.28 13.62
N THR A 48 14.23 9.88 14.75
CA THR A 48 14.39 9.17 16.02
C THR A 48 13.11 9.21 16.85
N LYS A 49 12.99 8.29 17.80
CA LYS A 49 11.86 8.26 18.73
C LYS A 49 11.82 9.50 19.63
N GLU A 50 12.98 9.95 20.10
CA GLU A 50 13.12 11.16 20.92
C GLU A 50 12.62 12.40 20.17
N GLU A 51 12.98 12.52 18.89
CA GLU A 51 12.53 13.64 18.06
C GLU A 51 11.01 13.66 17.86
N ILE A 52 10.38 12.49 17.69
CA ILE A 52 8.92 12.35 17.63
C ILE A 52 8.29 12.78 18.96
N GLU A 53 8.85 12.35 20.09
CA GLU A 53 8.34 12.69 21.43
C GLU A 53 8.48 14.19 21.75
N MET A 54 9.55 14.82 21.28
CA MET A 54 9.80 16.26 21.48
C MET A 54 8.94 17.16 20.59
N ASN A 55 8.44 16.66 19.45
CA ASN A 55 7.67 17.42 18.49
C ASN A 55 6.31 16.76 18.24
N PRO A 56 5.45 16.63 19.27
CA PRO A 56 4.21 15.88 19.15
C PRO A 56 3.25 16.50 18.15
N GLY A 57 2.57 15.65 17.39
CA GLY A 57 1.53 16.05 16.44
C GLY A 57 0.63 14.89 16.06
N GLU A 58 -0.04 15.00 14.93
CA GLU A 58 -0.97 13.96 14.42
C GLU A 58 -0.44 13.27 13.16
N PHE A 59 0.72 13.68 12.64
CA PHE A 59 1.24 13.13 11.38
C PHE A 59 1.99 11.82 11.65
N PRO A 60 1.65 10.70 10.98
CA PRO A 60 2.26 9.42 11.27
C PRO A 60 3.75 9.40 10.91
N ALA A 61 4.60 8.99 11.86
CA ALA A 61 6.01 8.71 11.63
C ALA A 61 6.24 7.21 11.50
N VAL A 62 6.60 6.75 10.30
CA VAL A 62 6.70 5.34 9.93
C VAL A 62 8.16 4.88 9.85
N GLN A 63 8.47 3.72 10.42
CA GLN A 63 9.80 3.10 10.44
C GLN A 63 9.72 1.62 10.00
N SER A 64 10.67 0.79 10.42
CA SER A 64 10.83 -0.62 10.03
C SER A 64 10.03 -1.64 10.85
N GLY A 65 8.99 -1.21 11.57
CA GLY A 65 8.10 -2.08 12.33
C GLY A 65 6.96 -2.66 11.49
N GLU A 66 6.40 -3.79 11.92
CA GLU A 66 5.17 -4.35 11.34
C GLU A 66 3.92 -4.12 12.19
N GLU A 67 4.11 -3.86 13.49
CA GLU A 67 3.04 -3.47 14.39
C GLU A 67 2.52 -2.08 14.03
N ASN A 68 1.22 -1.84 14.27
CA ASN A 68 0.57 -0.55 14.03
C ASN A 68 0.85 0.03 12.62
N ASN A 69 0.85 -0.82 11.58
CA ASN A 69 1.19 -0.43 10.21
C ASN A 69 2.58 0.24 10.07
N GLY A 70 3.51 -0.06 10.98
CA GLY A 70 4.86 0.51 11.01
C GLY A 70 4.96 1.91 11.60
N VAL A 71 3.86 2.45 12.14
CA VAL A 71 3.83 3.77 12.79
C VAL A 71 4.53 3.67 14.15
N LEU A 72 5.66 4.36 14.27
CA LEU A 72 6.47 4.47 15.50
C LEU A 72 5.86 5.48 16.49
N GLY A 73 5.18 6.50 15.98
CA GLY A 73 4.55 7.55 16.75
C GLY A 73 3.98 8.63 15.83
N TYR A 74 3.59 9.76 16.41
CA TYR A 74 3.00 10.88 15.68
C TYR A 74 3.77 12.17 15.96
N ILE A 75 4.09 12.90 14.89
CA ILE A 75 4.97 14.06 14.92
C ILE A 75 4.26 15.26 14.29
N ASP A 76 4.67 16.47 14.65
CA ASP A 76 4.19 17.69 14.01
C ASP A 76 4.65 17.76 12.55
N LYS A 77 3.67 17.92 11.65
CA LYS A 77 3.91 18.02 10.20
C LYS A 77 4.73 19.27 9.86
N LYS A 78 4.51 20.39 10.56
CA LYS A 78 5.26 21.64 10.30
C LYS A 78 6.73 21.47 10.64
N TYR A 79 7.02 20.80 11.76
CA TYR A 79 8.36 20.38 12.11
C TYR A 79 8.99 19.53 10.98
N CYS A 80 8.30 18.51 10.46
CA CYS A 80 8.83 17.71 9.34
C CYS A 80 9.23 18.53 8.12
N TYR A 81 8.44 19.55 7.74
CA TYR A 81 8.83 20.46 6.65
C TYR A 81 10.07 21.26 6.97
N SER A 82 10.18 21.80 8.20
CA SER A 82 11.34 22.60 8.62
C SER A 82 12.64 21.80 8.60
N MET A 83 12.56 20.49 8.86
CA MET A 83 13.70 19.57 8.79
C MET A 83 13.98 19.03 7.39
N GLY A 84 13.12 19.31 6.41
CA GLY A 84 13.27 18.81 5.04
C GLY A 84 13.03 17.31 4.90
N TYR A 85 12.21 16.72 5.78
CA TYR A 85 11.91 15.30 5.72
C TYR A 85 11.05 14.92 4.51
N ILE A 86 11.22 13.66 4.11
CA ILE A 86 10.47 13.07 3.02
C ILE A 86 9.10 12.62 3.53
N ILE A 87 8.07 13.30 3.04
CA ILE A 87 6.69 13.05 3.40
C ILE A 87 5.83 12.69 2.18
N SER A 88 4.70 12.07 2.47
CA SER A 88 3.53 12.02 1.58
C SER A 88 2.33 12.54 2.35
N GLU A 89 1.61 13.48 1.77
CA GLU A 89 0.39 14.05 2.35
C GLU A 89 -0.89 13.41 1.81
N SER A 90 -0.73 12.37 1.00
CA SER A 90 -1.79 11.64 0.34
C SER A 90 -1.70 10.16 0.74
N PRO A 91 -2.76 9.37 0.50
CA PRO A 91 -2.69 7.93 0.70
C PRO A 91 -1.47 7.34 0.00
N CYS A 92 -0.70 6.54 0.72
CA CYS A 92 0.50 5.90 0.18
C CYS A 92 0.74 4.53 0.81
N LEU A 93 1.63 3.76 0.20
CA LEU A 93 2.18 2.57 0.84
C LEU A 93 3.55 2.89 1.43
N THR A 94 3.92 2.17 2.48
CA THR A 94 5.26 2.18 3.03
C THR A 94 5.85 0.78 3.02
N VAL A 95 7.14 0.66 2.68
CA VAL A 95 7.87 -0.62 2.74
C VAL A 95 9.05 -0.54 3.70
N ALA A 96 9.12 -1.48 4.64
CA ALA A 96 10.22 -1.58 5.58
C ALA A 96 11.53 -1.97 4.86
N ARG A 97 12.59 -1.19 5.08
CA ARG A 97 13.92 -1.39 4.49
C ARG A 97 14.71 -2.50 5.20
N THR A 98 14.71 -2.42 6.52
CA THR A 98 15.42 -3.28 7.48
C THR A 98 14.42 -3.77 8.53
N GLY A 99 14.85 -4.49 9.57
CA GLY A 99 13.93 -5.01 10.59
C GLY A 99 12.95 -6.01 9.99
N SER A 100 11.67 -5.65 9.90
CA SER A 100 10.64 -6.40 9.17
C SER A 100 10.72 -6.19 7.64
N ALA A 101 11.94 -6.31 7.08
CA ALA A 101 12.24 -5.97 5.69
C ALA A 101 11.22 -6.56 4.70
N GLY A 102 10.71 -5.73 3.80
CA GLY A 102 9.69 -6.13 2.81
C GLY A 102 8.25 -6.14 3.34
N PHE A 103 8.02 -5.83 4.62
CA PHE A 103 6.68 -5.55 5.12
C PHE A 103 6.11 -4.29 4.45
N VAL A 104 4.89 -4.38 3.93
CA VAL A 104 4.20 -3.28 3.25
C VAL A 104 2.96 -2.89 4.03
N SER A 105 2.85 -1.61 4.37
CA SER A 105 1.70 -1.05 5.07
C SER A 105 1.06 0.09 4.28
N PHE A 106 -0.22 0.33 4.53
CA PHE A 106 -0.98 1.42 3.94
C PHE A 106 -1.16 2.55 4.94
N GLN A 107 -0.90 3.78 4.50
CA GLN A 107 -1.01 5.02 5.28
C GLN A 107 -2.11 5.87 4.65
N LYS A 108 -3.31 5.86 5.25
CA LYS A 108 -4.52 6.47 4.68
C LYS A 108 -4.38 7.99 4.48
N GLU A 109 -3.83 8.68 5.47
CA GLU A 109 -3.69 10.15 5.46
C GLU A 109 -2.26 10.60 5.05
N GLY A 110 -1.45 9.67 4.53
CA GLY A 110 -0.03 9.89 4.31
C GLY A 110 0.82 9.72 5.58
N CYS A 111 2.12 10.01 5.45
CA CYS A 111 3.09 9.84 6.55
C CYS A 111 4.41 10.57 6.25
N VAL A 112 5.23 10.69 7.29
CA VAL A 112 6.68 10.86 7.17
C VAL A 112 7.35 9.50 7.40
N VAL A 113 8.40 9.20 6.64
CA VAL A 113 9.15 7.94 6.79
C VAL A 113 10.57 8.17 7.30
N GLY A 114 10.96 7.32 8.24
CA GLY A 114 12.32 7.14 8.69
C GLY A 114 13.22 6.47 7.63
N ASP A 115 14.53 6.51 7.83
CA ASP A 115 15.56 5.94 6.95
C ASP A 115 15.48 4.41 6.76
N SER A 116 14.77 3.73 7.67
CA SER A 116 14.51 2.30 7.66
C SER A 116 13.16 1.94 7.02
N ALA A 117 12.49 2.89 6.38
CA ALA A 117 11.32 2.69 5.53
C ALA A 117 11.42 3.49 4.22
N LYS A 118 10.49 3.25 3.31
CA LYS A 118 10.34 3.98 2.05
C LYS A 118 8.86 4.23 1.79
N ILE A 119 8.53 5.37 1.19
CA ILE A 119 7.20 5.65 0.65
C ILE A 119 7.12 5.09 -0.77
N LEU A 120 5.99 4.48 -1.12
CA LEU A 120 5.62 4.02 -2.45
C LEU A 120 4.32 4.72 -2.88
N LEU A 121 4.36 5.36 -4.04
CA LEU A 121 3.26 6.18 -4.57
C LEU A 121 2.82 5.67 -5.93
N LEU A 122 1.51 5.61 -6.11
CA LEU A 122 0.87 5.55 -7.42
C LEU A 122 0.85 6.94 -8.06
N GLU A 123 0.67 6.98 -9.39
CA GLU A 123 0.32 8.21 -10.08
C GLU A 123 -1.08 8.67 -9.68
N ASP A 124 -1.29 9.99 -9.60
CA ASP A 124 -2.53 10.59 -9.09
C ASP A 124 -3.80 10.10 -9.79
N GLU A 125 -3.72 9.80 -11.09
CA GLU A 125 -4.86 9.30 -11.89
C GLU A 125 -5.41 7.95 -11.42
N VAL A 126 -4.58 7.15 -10.74
CA VAL A 126 -4.91 5.78 -10.30
C VAL A 126 -4.74 5.59 -8.79
N ALA A 127 -4.26 6.62 -8.08
CA ALA A 127 -4.06 6.62 -6.64
C ALA A 127 -5.40 6.62 -5.91
N ASN A 128 -5.81 5.44 -5.44
CA ASN A 128 -7.05 5.24 -4.71
C ASN A 128 -6.84 4.20 -3.59
N THR A 129 -7.56 4.35 -2.48
CA THR A 129 -7.42 3.50 -1.28
C THR A 129 -7.54 2.02 -1.61
N GLU A 130 -8.57 1.64 -2.38
CA GLU A 130 -8.82 0.27 -2.77
C GLU A 130 -7.68 -0.29 -3.63
N VAL A 131 -7.16 0.50 -4.57
CA VAL A 131 -6.02 0.11 -5.40
C VAL A 131 -4.76 -0.07 -4.53
N TYR A 132 -4.50 0.84 -3.59
CA TYR A 132 -3.35 0.69 -2.68
C TYR A 132 -3.46 -0.55 -1.80
N LEU A 133 -4.63 -0.86 -1.25
CA LEU A 133 -4.84 -2.06 -0.44
C LEU A 133 -4.72 -3.35 -1.26
N PHE A 134 -5.18 -3.33 -2.52
CA PHE A 134 -4.94 -4.43 -3.45
C PHE A 134 -3.44 -4.64 -3.67
N LEU A 135 -2.71 -3.56 -3.97
CA LEU A 135 -1.27 -3.61 -4.17
C LEU A 135 -0.52 -4.01 -2.90
N GLN A 136 -0.94 -3.56 -1.72
CA GLN A 136 -0.36 -3.98 -0.43
C GLN A 136 -0.38 -5.50 -0.32
N THR A 137 -1.48 -6.14 -0.70
CA THR A 137 -1.63 -7.60 -0.68
C THR A 137 -0.65 -8.28 -1.64
N VAL A 138 -0.57 -7.79 -2.89
CA VAL A 138 0.33 -8.32 -3.92
C VAL A 138 1.80 -8.14 -3.53
N LEU A 139 2.17 -6.97 -3.03
CA LEU A 139 3.52 -6.64 -2.60
C LEU A 139 3.92 -7.39 -1.32
N GLY A 140 2.98 -7.66 -0.43
CA GLY A 140 3.20 -8.51 0.74
C GLY A 140 3.68 -9.91 0.36
N ALA A 141 3.27 -10.43 -0.79
CA ALA A 141 3.77 -11.69 -1.32
C ALA A 141 5.25 -11.63 -1.74
N LEU A 142 5.86 -10.45 -1.89
CA LEU A 142 7.31 -10.31 -2.13
C LEU A 142 8.15 -10.39 -0.86
N ARG A 143 7.52 -10.32 0.33
CA ARG A 143 8.22 -10.21 1.62
C ARG A 143 9.25 -11.32 1.84
N PHE A 144 8.96 -12.55 1.42
CA PHE A 144 9.89 -13.70 1.57
C PHE A 144 11.25 -13.49 0.89
N LYS A 145 11.35 -12.57 -0.08
CA LYS A 145 12.62 -12.24 -0.77
C LYS A 145 13.55 -11.37 0.05
N TYR A 146 13.11 -10.88 1.21
CA TYR A 146 13.80 -9.90 2.05
C TYR A 146 14.01 -10.45 3.47
N ALA A 147 15.16 -10.08 4.04
CA ALA A 147 15.58 -10.49 5.37
C ALA A 147 16.65 -9.51 5.88
N TYR A 148 17.16 -9.70 7.10
CA TYR A 148 18.21 -8.84 7.68
C TYR A 148 19.42 -8.65 6.75
N GLY A 149 19.95 -9.74 6.18
CA GLY A 149 21.06 -9.70 5.23
C GLY A 149 20.68 -9.27 3.80
N ARG A 150 19.39 -9.13 3.51
CA ARG A 150 18.85 -8.83 2.18
C ARG A 150 17.77 -7.75 2.28
N LYS A 151 18.23 -6.53 2.53
CA LYS A 151 17.42 -5.32 2.74
C LYS A 151 16.65 -4.91 1.48
N VAL A 152 15.61 -4.10 1.65
CA VAL A 152 14.90 -3.45 0.53
C VAL A 152 15.68 -2.21 0.10
N THR A 153 16.46 -2.29 -0.96
CA THR A 153 17.01 -1.09 -1.63
C THR A 153 16.03 -0.61 -2.69
N GLU A 154 16.07 0.67 -3.03
CA GLU A 154 15.24 1.25 -4.10
C GLU A 154 15.46 0.49 -5.41
N GLU A 155 16.71 0.38 -5.86
CA GLU A 155 17.05 -0.32 -7.09
C GLU A 155 16.51 -1.76 -7.11
N LYS A 156 16.72 -2.53 -6.03
CA LYS A 156 16.26 -3.90 -5.97
C LYS A 156 14.74 -3.98 -6.00
N TYR A 157 14.06 -3.18 -5.19
CA TYR A 157 12.60 -3.23 -5.06
C TYR A 157 11.92 -2.77 -6.35
N MET A 158 12.36 -1.66 -6.93
CA MET A 158 11.83 -1.13 -8.18
C MET A 158 12.09 -2.07 -9.38
N ASN A 159 13.07 -2.97 -9.27
CA ASN A 159 13.32 -4.03 -10.25
C ASN A 159 12.48 -5.31 -10.05
N GLU A 160 11.70 -5.42 -8.98
CA GLU A 160 10.82 -6.57 -8.78
C GLU A 160 9.71 -6.63 -9.83
N LEU A 161 9.31 -7.85 -10.15
CA LEU A 161 8.15 -8.14 -11.01
C LEU A 161 6.99 -8.60 -10.14
N ILE A 162 5.80 -8.04 -10.40
CA ILE A 162 4.53 -8.49 -9.83
C ILE A 162 3.56 -8.85 -10.94
N LYS A 163 2.60 -9.72 -10.62
CA LYS A 163 1.49 -10.03 -11.53
C LYS A 163 0.27 -9.22 -11.12
N LEU A 164 -0.39 -8.60 -12.08
CA LEU A 164 -1.62 -7.83 -11.89
C LEU A 164 -2.68 -8.20 -12.94
N PRO A 165 -3.98 -7.99 -12.63
CA PRO A 165 -5.03 -8.07 -13.63
C PRO A 165 -4.78 -7.04 -14.74
N VAL A 166 -5.17 -7.38 -15.96
CA VAL A 166 -4.95 -6.53 -17.14
C VAL A 166 -6.25 -6.04 -17.75
N LYS A 167 -6.25 -4.78 -18.18
CA LYS A 167 -7.42 -4.12 -18.74
C LYS A 167 -7.82 -4.80 -20.06
N LYS A 168 -9.10 -5.08 -20.21
CA LYS A 168 -9.70 -5.66 -21.42
C LYS A 168 -10.68 -4.69 -22.06
N ASP A 169 -10.87 -4.84 -23.37
CA ASP A 169 -11.95 -4.17 -24.09
C ASP A 169 -13.31 -4.83 -23.84
N SER A 170 -14.38 -4.25 -24.41
CA SER A 170 -15.74 -4.77 -24.29
C SER A 170 -15.94 -6.15 -24.91
N LYS A 171 -15.00 -6.62 -25.74
CA LYS A 171 -15.00 -7.95 -26.36
C LYS A 171 -14.13 -8.94 -25.58
N GLY A 172 -13.57 -8.54 -24.44
CA GLY A 172 -12.72 -9.36 -23.59
C GLY A 172 -11.27 -9.49 -24.07
N LYS A 173 -10.86 -8.73 -25.09
CA LYS A 173 -9.47 -8.74 -25.58
C LYS A 173 -8.61 -7.78 -24.76
N ILE A 174 -7.38 -8.19 -24.44
CA ILE A 174 -6.44 -7.35 -23.69
C ILE A 174 -6.17 -6.05 -24.47
N LEU A 175 -6.33 -4.93 -23.77
CA LEU A 175 -6.00 -3.60 -24.29
C LEU A 175 -4.47 -3.44 -24.31
N VAL A 176 -3.94 -2.99 -25.44
CA VAL A 176 -2.52 -2.71 -25.62
C VAL A 176 -2.31 -1.20 -25.75
N ASP A 177 -1.67 -0.61 -24.77
CA ASP A 177 -1.18 0.76 -24.79
C ASP A 177 0.03 0.87 -25.73
N LYS A 178 -0.09 1.73 -26.74
CA LYS A 178 0.96 1.98 -27.74
C LYS A 178 2.13 2.78 -27.17
N ASN A 179 1.95 3.44 -26.02
CA ASN A 179 3.00 4.19 -25.34
C ASN A 179 3.84 3.29 -24.42
N PHE A 180 3.46 2.01 -24.25
CA PHE A 180 4.16 1.05 -23.40
C PHE A 180 4.38 1.54 -21.96
N LYS A 181 3.45 2.35 -21.43
CA LYS A 181 3.62 3.07 -20.15
C LYS A 181 3.94 2.12 -19.00
N TYR A 182 3.16 1.05 -18.86
CA TYR A 182 3.26 0.13 -17.72
C TYR A 182 4.06 -1.14 -18.03
N SER A 183 4.20 -1.54 -19.30
CA SER A 183 4.92 -2.76 -19.66
C SER A 183 5.45 -2.69 -21.10
N LYS A 184 6.52 -3.45 -21.35
CA LYS A 184 7.15 -3.56 -22.69
C LYS A 184 6.23 -4.17 -23.75
N GLN A 185 5.23 -4.94 -23.33
CA GLN A 185 4.22 -5.56 -24.18
C GLN A 185 2.99 -4.67 -24.37
N GLY A 186 2.93 -3.50 -23.71
CA GLY A 186 1.82 -2.56 -23.78
C GLY A 186 0.62 -2.95 -22.92
N TYR A 187 0.73 -3.97 -22.08
CA TYR A 187 -0.29 -4.28 -21.08
C TYR A 187 -0.48 -3.10 -20.11
N VAL A 188 -1.73 -2.90 -19.72
CA VAL A 188 -2.18 -1.88 -18.76
C VAL A 188 -2.83 -2.60 -17.58
N PRO A 189 -2.43 -2.31 -16.32
CA PRO A 189 -3.11 -2.87 -15.16
C PRO A 189 -4.59 -2.46 -15.12
N ASP A 190 -5.46 -3.38 -14.72
CA ASP A 190 -6.89 -3.10 -14.58
C ASP A 190 -7.18 -2.44 -13.22
N TRP A 191 -6.94 -1.12 -13.15
CA TRP A 191 -7.16 -0.30 -11.95
C TRP A 191 -8.60 -0.34 -11.46
N GLU A 192 -9.57 -0.33 -12.39
CA GLU A 192 -10.99 -0.37 -12.04
C GLU A 192 -11.37 -1.73 -11.45
N TYR A 193 -10.90 -2.83 -12.07
CA TYR A 193 -11.11 -4.16 -11.49
C TYR A 193 -10.54 -4.27 -10.07
N MET A 194 -9.32 -3.77 -9.83
CA MET A 194 -8.70 -3.82 -8.50
C MET A 194 -9.55 -3.06 -7.48
N LYS A 195 -10.01 -1.86 -7.84
CA LYS A 195 -10.89 -1.04 -7.00
C LYS A 195 -12.23 -1.74 -6.71
N GLU A 196 -12.93 -2.18 -7.75
CA GLU A 196 -14.20 -2.90 -7.62
C GLU A 196 -14.06 -4.18 -6.78
N TYR A 197 -13.00 -4.96 -7.02
CA TYR A 197 -12.75 -6.21 -6.31
C TYR A 197 -12.62 -5.97 -4.80
N MET A 198 -11.83 -4.97 -4.39
CA MET A 198 -11.66 -4.63 -2.98
C MET A 198 -12.97 -4.11 -2.37
N GLY A 199 -13.74 -3.30 -3.11
CA GLY A 199 -15.05 -2.83 -2.67
C GLY A 199 -16.09 -3.95 -2.49
N LEU A 200 -15.94 -5.09 -3.17
CA LEU A 200 -16.82 -6.26 -3.05
C LEU A 200 -16.43 -7.21 -1.91
N LEU A 201 -15.24 -7.08 -1.32
CA LEU A 201 -14.83 -7.91 -0.19
C LEU A 201 -15.72 -7.67 1.04
N LEU A 202 -15.76 -8.62 1.97
CA LEU A 202 -16.49 -8.43 3.21
C LEU A 202 -15.94 -7.19 3.95
N TYR A 203 -16.82 -6.25 4.31
CA TYR A 203 -16.47 -4.92 4.85
C TYR A 203 -15.70 -3.98 3.90
N GLY A 204 -15.60 -4.30 2.61
CA GLY A 204 -15.04 -3.40 1.59
C GLY A 204 -15.83 -2.09 1.45
N ASP A 205 -17.11 -2.08 1.81
CA ASP A 205 -17.97 -0.89 1.88
C ASP A 205 -17.67 0.04 3.08
N ARG A 206 -16.64 -0.28 3.87
CA ARG A 206 -16.23 0.46 5.08
C ARG A 206 -14.80 1.04 5.02
N LEU A 207 -14.13 0.92 3.88
CA LEU A 207 -12.76 1.42 3.66
C LEU A 207 -12.68 2.97 3.72
#